data_AF-A0A533TV51-F1
#
_entry.id   AF-A0A533TV51-F1
#
_cell.length_a   1.000
_cell.length_b   1.000
_cell.length_c   1.000
_cell.angle_alpha   90.00
_cell.angle_beta   90.00
_cell.angle_gamma   90.00
#
_symmetry.space_group_name_H-M   'P 1'
#
loop_
_entity.id
_entity.type
_entity.pdbx_description
1 polymer ?
#
loop_
_entity_poly.entity_id
_entity_poly.type
_entity_poly.pdbx_seq_one_letter_code
_entity_poly.pdbx_strand_id
1 'polypeptide(L)'
;MSIDETRVESSEHSTPKGARKRGLAQIRSEWCTGCRICVQSCPTHCISIIESELNFNGIAVVDLQHCTGCNICAIDCPWTSVEMFNPDGSKRDQVQYEKQLKRLRGYQ
;
A
#
# COMPACT_ATOMS: atom_id res chain seq x y z
N MET A 1 10.08 44.34 21.57
CA MET A 1 10.90 43.49 20.67
C MET A 1 10.82 42.08 21.23
N SER A 2 9.65 41.44 21.34
CA SER A 2 8.78 40.96 20.26
C SER A 2 9.57 40.08 19.29
N ILE A 3 9.64 38.78 19.60
CA ILE A 3 9.18 37.72 18.69
C ILE A 3 8.67 36.57 19.55
N ASP A 4 7.34 36.47 19.55
CA ASP A 4 6.54 35.36 20.06
C ASP A 4 6.54 34.32 18.92
N GLU A 5 7.40 33.30 18.99
CA GLU A 5 7.46 32.23 17.98
C GLU A 5 6.35 31.21 18.23
N THR A 6 5.15 31.63 17.82
CA THR A 6 4.08 30.84 17.21
C THR A 6 4.21 29.31 17.27
N ARG A 7 3.46 28.71 18.21
CA ARG A 7 2.37 27.75 17.93
C ARG A 7 2.56 26.93 16.64
N VAL A 8 3.25 25.79 16.74
CA VAL A 8 3.15 24.71 15.75
C VAL A 8 1.77 24.10 15.89
N GLU A 9 0.84 24.57 15.07
CA GLU A 9 -0.49 24.02 14.95
C GLU A 9 -0.63 23.18 13.68
N SER A 10 -1.31 22.03 13.86
CA SER A 10 -1.98 21.20 12.85
C SER A 10 -1.07 20.40 11.92
N SER A 11 -1.24 19.09 11.78
CA SER A 11 -2.52 18.41 11.55
C SER A 11 -2.46 16.95 12.00
N GLU A 12 -2.97 16.69 13.21
CA GLU A 12 -3.49 15.37 13.52
C GLU A 12 -4.64 15.08 12.54
N HIS A 13 -4.37 14.22 11.56
CA HIS A 13 -5.36 13.75 10.61
C HIS A 13 -6.39 12.92 11.36
N SER A 14 -7.41 13.60 11.88
CA SER A 14 -8.56 12.96 12.49
C SER A 14 -9.23 12.04 11.47
N THR A 15 -9.00 10.73 11.60
CA THR A 15 -9.67 9.74 10.75
C THR A 15 -11.18 9.83 11.00
N PRO A 16 -12.01 10.14 9.99
CA PRO A 16 -13.44 10.28 10.19
C PRO A 16 -14.05 8.96 10.69
N LYS A 17 -14.83 9.04 11.79
CA LYS A 17 -15.64 7.94 12.30
C LYS A 17 -16.55 7.43 11.18
N GLY A 18 -16.29 6.22 10.69
CA GLY A 18 -17.08 5.56 9.65
C GLY A 18 -16.34 5.26 8.34
N ALA A 19 -15.10 5.72 8.16
CA ALA A 19 -14.28 5.25 7.06
C ALA A 19 -14.02 3.73 7.23
N ARG A 20 -14.40 2.92 6.23
CA ARG A 20 -14.02 1.50 6.22
C ARG A 20 -12.51 1.44 6.37
N LYS A 21 -12.01 0.72 7.39
CA LYS A 21 -10.57 0.48 7.59
C LYS A 21 -10.02 -0.12 6.30
N ARG A 22 -9.27 0.67 5.53
CA ARG A 22 -8.67 0.20 4.28
C ARG A 22 -7.37 -0.49 4.64
N GLY A 23 -7.13 -1.67 4.08
CA GLY A 23 -5.86 -2.35 4.27
C GLY A 23 -4.72 -1.55 3.61
N LEU A 24 -3.51 -1.63 4.15
CA LEU A 24 -2.29 -1.08 3.57
C LEU A 24 -1.58 -2.14 2.75
N ALA A 25 -0.85 -1.72 1.72
CA ALA A 25 -0.13 -2.62 0.83
C ALA A 25 1.21 -3.07 1.46
N GLN A 26 1.53 -4.36 1.32
CA GLN A 26 2.81 -4.95 1.65
C GLN A 26 3.30 -5.78 0.47
N ILE A 27 4.60 -5.67 0.14
CA ILE A 27 5.23 -6.45 -0.91
C ILE A 27 5.85 -7.70 -0.32
N ARG A 28 5.51 -8.85 -0.88
CA ARG A 28 6.20 -10.12 -0.66
C ARG A 28 7.42 -10.19 -1.56
N SER A 29 8.58 -9.92 -0.97
CA SER A 29 9.86 -9.84 -1.67
C SER A 29 10.20 -11.14 -2.42
N GLU A 30 9.83 -12.31 -1.86
CA GLU A 30 10.12 -13.61 -2.48
C GLU A 30 9.43 -13.79 -3.84
N TRP A 31 8.31 -13.11 -4.06
CA TRP A 31 7.51 -13.22 -5.30
C TRP A 31 7.63 -11.96 -6.16
N CYS A 32 8.31 -10.91 -5.68
CA CYS A 32 8.43 -9.66 -6.40
C CYS A 32 9.50 -9.77 -7.50
N THR A 33 9.11 -9.47 -8.73
CA THR A 33 10.02 -9.53 -9.90
C THR A 33 10.73 -8.21 -10.21
N GLY A 34 10.39 -7.13 -9.52
CA GLY A 34 10.89 -5.79 -9.84
C GLY A 34 10.29 -5.16 -11.11
N CYS A 35 9.15 -5.67 -11.62
CA CYS A 35 8.54 -5.22 -12.87
C CYS A 35 7.97 -3.78 -12.88
N ARG A 36 7.94 -3.08 -11.74
CA ARG A 36 7.52 -1.67 -11.59
C ARG A 36 6.06 -1.33 -11.96
N ILE A 37 5.21 -2.31 -12.31
CA ILE A 37 3.78 -2.07 -12.58
C ILE A 37 3.09 -1.38 -11.39
N CYS A 38 3.32 -1.86 -10.17
CA CYS A 38 2.74 -1.27 -8.96
C CYS A 38 3.22 0.17 -8.69
N VAL A 39 4.45 0.50 -9.09
CA VAL A 39 5.00 1.86 -9.00
C VAL A 39 4.23 2.79 -9.93
N GLN A 40 3.98 2.34 -11.16
CA GLN A 40 3.26 3.12 -12.17
C GLN A 40 1.78 3.27 -11.83
N SER A 41 1.14 2.24 -11.27
CA SER A 41 -0.30 2.27 -10.98
C SER A 41 -0.67 2.88 -9.63
N CYS A 42 0.30 3.16 -8.76
CA CYS A 42 0.05 3.78 -7.47
C CYS A 42 -0.39 5.25 -7.64
N PRO A 43 -1.64 5.61 -7.28
CA PRO A 43 -2.14 6.98 -7.49
C PRO A 43 -1.50 8.01 -6.56
N THR A 44 -0.90 7.58 -5.44
CA THR A 44 -0.16 8.44 -4.51
C THR A 44 1.35 8.35 -4.69
N HIS A 45 1.83 7.57 -5.67
CA HIS A 45 3.25 7.34 -5.94
C HIS A 45 4.06 6.91 -4.70
N CYS A 46 3.44 6.23 -3.74
CA CYS A 46 4.05 5.81 -2.48
C CYS A 46 4.80 4.45 -2.59
N ILE A 47 5.17 4.03 -3.79
CA ILE A 47 5.85 2.75 -4.02
C ILE A 47 7.14 3.02 -4.80
N SER A 48 8.26 2.50 -4.30
CA SER A 48 9.58 2.63 -4.91
C SER A 48 10.23 1.26 -5.11
N ILE A 49 11.31 1.20 -5.90
CA ILE A 49 12.15 0.00 -6.00
C ILE A 49 13.42 0.24 -5.20
N ILE A 50 13.80 -0.74 -4.38
CA ILE A 50 15.09 -0.79 -3.71
C ILE A 50 15.93 -1.94 -4.26
N GLU A 51 17.25 -1.79 -4.21
CA GLU A 51 18.18 -2.88 -4.50
C GLU A 51 18.00 -4.01 -3.48
N SER A 52 18.16 -5.25 -3.95
CA SER A 52 18.01 -6.44 -3.11
C SER A 52 18.80 -7.60 -3.69
N GLU A 53 19.39 -8.42 -2.82
CA GLU A 53 20.07 -9.66 -3.22
C GLU A 53 19.11 -10.73 -3.74
N LEU A 54 17.80 -10.61 -3.43
CA LEU A 54 16.78 -11.57 -3.87
C LEU A 54 16.42 -11.42 -5.35
N ASN A 55 16.63 -10.23 -5.92
CA ASN A 55 16.24 -9.95 -7.29
C ASN A 55 17.09 -8.82 -7.90
N PHE A 56 17.76 -9.11 -9.01
CA PHE A 56 18.60 -8.16 -9.73
C PHE A 56 17.86 -6.89 -10.20
N ASN A 57 16.54 -6.95 -10.42
CA ASN A 57 15.73 -5.80 -10.80
C ASN A 57 15.33 -4.91 -9.60
N GLY A 58 15.69 -5.33 -8.38
CA GLY A 58 15.23 -4.78 -7.12
C GLY A 58 13.85 -5.31 -6.70
N ILE A 59 13.45 -4.95 -5.48
CA ILE A 59 12.12 -5.27 -4.93
C ILE A 59 11.33 -3.99 -4.70
N ALA A 60 10.01 -4.08 -4.86
CA ALA A 60 9.13 -2.96 -4.55
C ALA A 60 8.99 -2.79 -3.03
N VAL A 61 8.91 -1.54 -2.57
CA VAL A 61 8.68 -1.17 -1.17
C VAL A 61 7.61 -0.08 -1.12
N VAL A 62 6.70 -0.19 -0.16
CA VAL A 62 5.57 0.73 0.02
C VAL A 62 5.88 1.65 1.20
N ASP A 63 5.74 2.96 0.99
CA ASP A 63 5.64 3.93 2.07
C ASP A 63 4.23 3.87 2.69
N LEU A 64 4.16 3.30 3.89
CA LEU A 64 2.92 3.10 4.62
C LEU A 64 2.27 4.40 5.09
N GLN A 65 3.03 5.50 5.23
CA GLN A 65 2.48 6.80 5.63
C GLN A 65 1.64 7.43 4.51
N HIS A 66 2.03 7.19 3.26
CA HIS A 66 1.35 7.73 2.07
C HIS A 66 0.45 6.71 1.35
N CYS A 67 0.38 5.47 1.87
CA CYS A 67 -0.47 4.43 1.33
C CYS A 67 -1.93 4.65 1.74
N THR A 68 -2.81 4.86 0.76
CA THR A 68 -4.25 5.09 1.01
C THR A 68 -5.09 3.81 1.06
N GLY A 69 -4.48 2.65 0.80
CA GLY A 69 -5.19 1.37 0.78
C GLY A 69 -6.17 1.18 -0.38
N CYS A 70 -5.89 1.81 -1.53
CA CYS A 70 -6.75 1.73 -2.73
C CYS A 70 -6.81 0.35 -3.41
N ASN A 71 -5.86 -0.55 -3.10
CA ASN A 71 -5.69 -1.91 -3.65
C ASN A 71 -5.33 -1.99 -5.15
N ILE A 72 -5.09 -0.87 -5.85
CA ILE A 72 -4.75 -0.87 -7.29
C ILE A 72 -3.49 -1.70 -7.56
N CYS A 73 -2.43 -1.50 -6.78
CA CYS A 73 -1.19 -2.28 -6.89
C CYS A 73 -1.40 -3.79 -6.68
N ALA A 74 -2.36 -4.19 -5.85
CA ALA A 74 -2.69 -5.60 -5.64
C ALA A 74 -3.50 -6.20 -6.80
N ILE A 75 -4.37 -5.41 -7.41
CA ILE A 75 -5.11 -5.81 -8.61
C ILE A 75 -4.13 -6.00 -9.76
N ASP A 76 -3.27 -5.02 -10.00
CA ASP A 76 -2.41 -4.95 -11.19
C ASP A 76 -1.18 -5.84 -11.11
N CYS A 77 -0.74 -6.25 -9.91
CA CYS A 77 0.45 -7.09 -9.78
C CYS A 77 0.21 -8.46 -10.45
N PRO A 78 0.89 -8.76 -11.57
CA PRO A 78 0.67 -10.02 -12.29
C PRO A 78 1.23 -11.23 -11.52
N TRP A 79 2.15 -10.98 -10.59
CA TRP A 79 2.82 -11.98 -9.77
C TRP A 79 2.11 -12.22 -8.42
N THR A 80 1.04 -11.47 -8.15
CA THR A 80 0.30 -11.54 -6.87
C THR A 80 1.23 -11.38 -5.65
N SER A 81 2.29 -10.58 -5.79
CA SER A 81 3.28 -10.31 -4.74
C SER A 81 2.87 -9.18 -3.80
N VAL A 82 1.67 -8.61 -3.96
CA VAL A 82 1.16 -7.51 -3.15
C VAL A 82 0.02 -8.01 -2.28
N GLU A 83 0.23 -7.98 -0.98
CA GLU A 83 -0.78 -8.29 0.02
C GLU A 83 -1.31 -7.02 0.66
N MET A 84 -2.51 -7.10 1.22
CA MET A 84 -3.18 -5.96 1.83
C MET A 84 -3.59 -6.30 3.26
N PHE A 85 -3.01 -5.61 4.24
CA PHE A 85 -3.18 -5.90 5.68
C PHE A 85 -3.88 -4.76 6.42
N ASN A 86 -4.57 -5.05 7.52
CA ASN A 86 -5.22 -3.97 8.29
C ASN A 86 -4.19 -3.25 9.19
N PRO A 87 -4.20 -1.91 9.25
CA PRO A 87 -3.29 -1.15 10.13
C PRO A 87 -3.41 -1.51 11.61
N ASP A 88 -4.57 -1.99 12.05
CA ASP A 88 -4.83 -2.37 13.45
C ASP A 88 -4.30 -3.77 13.82
N GLY A 89 -3.55 -4.41 12.92
CA GLY A 89 -2.98 -5.74 13.13
C GLY A 89 -4.00 -6.89 13.05
N SER A 90 -5.29 -6.60 12.83
CA SER A 90 -6.27 -7.65 12.60
C SER A 90 -6.00 -8.37 11.29
N LYS A 91 -6.14 -9.70 11.28
CA LYS A 91 -6.01 -10.49 10.05
C LYS A 91 -7.16 -10.15 9.12
N ARG A 92 -6.84 -9.84 7.86
CA ARG A 92 -7.87 -9.73 6.81
C ARG A 92 -8.43 -11.13 6.55
N ASP A 93 -9.76 -11.25 6.41
CA ASP A 93 -10.36 -12.50 5.94
C ASP A 93 -9.84 -12.78 4.53
N GLN A 94 -8.96 -13.77 4.45
CA GLN A 94 -8.25 -14.12 3.23
C GLN A 94 -9.20 -14.63 2.14
N VAL A 95 -10.23 -15.39 2.53
CA VAL A 95 -11.25 -15.91 1.61
C VAL A 95 -12.05 -14.76 0.98
N GLN A 96 -12.41 -13.75 1.78
CA GLN A 96 -13.10 -12.57 1.25
C GLN A 96 -12.20 -11.73 0.34
N TYR A 97 -10.94 -11.54 0.72
CA TYR A 97 -9.97 -10.77 -0.08
C TYR A 97 -9.71 -11.43 -1.44
N GLU A 98 -9.48 -12.73 -1.48
CA GLU A 98 -9.30 -13.48 -2.73
C GLU A 98 -10.53 -13.40 -3.63
N LYS A 99 -11.74 -13.53 -3.06
CA LYS A 99 -12.99 -13.34 -3.82
C LYS A 99 -13.08 -11.92 -4.40
N GLN A 100 -12.70 -10.90 -3.63
CA GLN A 100 -12.67 -9.52 -4.10
C GLN A 100 -11.68 -9.34 -5.26
N LEU A 101 -10.45 -9.85 -5.14
CA LEU A 101 -9.44 -9.76 -6.19
C LEU A 101 -9.87 -10.47 -7.47
N LYS A 102 -10.45 -11.68 -7.37
CA LYS A 102 -10.96 -12.41 -8.53
C LYS A 102 -12.01 -11.60 -9.30
N ARG A 103 -12.95 -10.97 -8.57
CA ARG A 103 -13.96 -10.09 -9.16
C ARG A 103 -13.33 -8.88 -9.87
N LEU A 104 -12.31 -8.27 -9.26
CA LEU A 104 -11.67 -7.06 -9.79
C LEU A 104 -10.78 -7.34 -11.00
N ARG A 105 -10.10 -8.50 -11.04
CA ARG A 105 -9.25 -8.91 -12.16
C ARG A 105 -10.03 -9.41 -13.38
N GLY A 106 -11.35 -9.56 -13.28
CA GLY A 106 -12.19 -9.98 -14.41
C GLY A 106 -11.99 -11.42 -14.88
N TYR A 107 -11.23 -12.25 -14.14
CA TYR A 107 -11.16 -13.69 -14.39
C TYR A 107 -12.41 -14.35 -13.78
N GLN A 108 -13.41 -14.61 -14.63
CA GLN A 108 -14.52 -15.53 -14.36
C GLN A 108 -14.10 -16.96 -14.72
#